data_AF-A0A176VQS6-F1
#
_entry.id   AF-A0A176VQS6-F1
#
_cell.length_a   1.000
_cell.length_b   1.000
_cell.length_c   1.000
_cell.angle_alpha   90.00
_cell.angle_beta   90.00
_cell.angle_gamma   90.00
#
_symmetry.space_group_name_H-M   'P 1'
#
loop_
_entity.id
_entity.type
_entity.pdbx_description
1 polymer ?
#
loop_
_entity_poly.entity_id
_entity_poly.type
_entity_poly.pdbx_seq_one_letter_code
_entity_poly.pdbx_strand_id
1 'polypeptide(L)'
;MTTLLHVACFNDLKAWAKKHRRSLLVAAGVAGAGVGTYYFVSSMKARAKAREERDERQSAILRKEAEDRAEAQLQSHFESIQRISDSTTLPSVLPHLKARLFELVNLSGLTEKLMTGKEDPQALSSKEKLQLWQELKVLSFTRTLCAMWSVTLLDLFIRTQLNILGRHVYIDTARDMSVAKAGELYKPLSMSCQHKFIAFADYLPHKGVDGLIRDVHTSVESVMKSKSLKEAYRISHLRDLFLHIQQSFQENQERWVQYVLPEDNILPDDLAAASSAADAARLSMSEPSAADDAEKLEQLMFETRNVLTSNEFADVLGASLDAVLEAVLEDLSEIYRGNLDTGIPLAKLLPPVASTGSTLLEHPDENRYIQILAQLPQVQSFCALVYSSSTGEDLG
;
A
#
# COMPACT_ATOMS: atom_id res chain seq x y z
N MET A 1 104.20 -23.18 10.48
CA MET A 1 104.05 -22.16 9.43
C MET A 1 102.64 -21.57 9.33
N THR A 2 101.73 -21.77 10.30
CA THR A 2 100.34 -21.25 10.27
C THR A 2 99.95 -20.42 11.51
N THR A 3 100.78 -20.35 12.56
CA THR A 3 100.47 -19.62 13.81
C THR A 3 100.96 -18.18 13.85
N LEU A 4 101.98 -17.81 13.05
CA LEU A 4 102.50 -16.43 13.00
C LEU A 4 101.68 -15.49 12.12
N LEU A 5 101.03 -15.99 11.08
CA LEU A 5 100.16 -15.19 10.21
C LEU A 5 98.88 -14.74 10.93
N HIS A 6 98.32 -15.59 11.80
CA HIS A 6 97.12 -15.23 12.58
C HIS A 6 97.41 -14.16 13.65
N VAL A 7 98.58 -14.21 14.31
CA VAL A 7 98.97 -13.23 15.33
C VAL A 7 99.41 -11.89 14.72
N ALA A 8 100.14 -11.93 13.60
CA ALA A 8 100.52 -10.72 12.86
C ALA A 8 99.28 -10.01 12.29
N CYS A 9 98.36 -10.77 11.67
CA CYS A 9 97.12 -10.20 11.16
C CYS A 9 96.25 -9.60 12.27
N PHE A 10 96.23 -10.20 13.47
CA PHE A 10 95.48 -9.68 14.61
C PHE A 10 96.11 -8.42 15.23
N ASN A 11 97.45 -8.35 15.29
CA ASN A 11 98.17 -7.18 15.78
C ASN A 11 98.14 -6.00 14.78
N ASP A 12 98.21 -6.27 13.48
CA ASP A 12 98.05 -5.26 12.44
C ASP A 12 96.62 -4.71 12.40
N LEU A 13 95.60 -5.57 12.57
CA LEU A 13 94.21 -5.11 12.68
C LEU A 13 94.02 -4.23 13.93
N LYS A 14 94.66 -4.58 15.06
CA LYS A 14 94.63 -3.77 16.30
C LYS A 14 95.33 -2.43 16.13
N ALA A 15 96.48 -2.39 15.47
CA ALA A 15 97.23 -1.16 15.22
C ALA A 15 96.49 -0.23 14.24
N TRP A 16 95.91 -0.81 13.18
CA TRP A 16 95.10 -0.09 12.20
C TRP A 16 93.79 0.44 12.80
N ALA A 17 93.08 -0.37 13.59
CA ALA A 17 91.86 0.05 14.29
C ALA A 17 92.14 1.14 15.35
N LYS A 18 93.31 1.11 16.00
CA LYS A 18 93.73 2.16 16.95
C LYS A 18 94.07 3.48 16.24
N LYS A 19 94.62 3.42 15.02
CA LYS A 19 94.92 4.58 14.15
C LYS A 19 93.66 5.19 13.52
N HIS A 20 92.66 4.37 13.17
CA HIS A 20 91.38 4.79 12.56
C HIS A 20 90.19 4.80 13.53
N ARG A 21 90.45 4.82 14.84
CA ARG A 21 89.41 4.75 15.89
C ARG A 21 88.35 5.85 15.79
N ARG A 22 88.74 7.06 15.40
CA ARG A 22 87.81 8.20 15.22
C ARG A 22 86.94 8.03 13.96
N SER A 23 87.51 7.55 12.84
CA SER A 23 86.75 7.33 11.61
C SER A 23 85.81 6.13 11.70
N LEU A 24 86.18 5.08 12.44
CA LEU A 24 85.30 3.93 12.72
C LEU A 24 84.11 4.30 13.62
N LEU A 25 84.32 5.18 14.62
CA LEU A 25 83.22 5.68 15.46
C LEU A 25 82.24 6.56 14.67
N VAL A 26 82.74 7.40 13.77
CA VAL A 26 81.90 8.22 12.88
C VAL A 26 81.13 7.32 11.91
N ALA A 27 81.78 6.34 11.29
CA ALA A 27 81.12 5.38 10.39
C ALA A 27 80.06 4.54 11.11
N ALA A 28 80.34 4.06 12.33
CA ALA A 28 79.37 3.35 13.16
C ALA A 28 78.20 4.25 13.59
N GLY A 29 78.44 5.53 13.87
CA GLY A 29 77.41 6.51 14.17
C GLY A 29 76.48 6.78 12.98
N VAL A 30 77.04 6.92 11.78
CA VAL A 30 76.26 7.13 10.54
C VAL A 30 75.45 5.88 10.18
N ALA A 31 76.05 4.69 10.28
CA ALA A 31 75.34 3.43 10.04
C ALA A 31 74.21 3.20 11.07
N GLY A 32 74.47 3.45 12.35
CA GLY A 32 73.46 3.37 13.40
C GLY A 32 72.33 4.39 13.24
N ALA A 33 72.64 5.62 12.82
CA ALA A 33 71.65 6.64 12.50
C ALA A 33 70.78 6.23 11.30
N GLY A 34 71.35 5.66 10.24
CA GLY A 34 70.61 5.19 9.06
C GLY A 34 69.67 4.02 9.37
N VAL A 35 70.12 3.05 10.18
CA VAL A 35 69.26 1.95 10.65
C VAL A 35 68.15 2.49 11.56
N GLY A 36 68.48 3.39 12.48
CA GLY A 36 67.51 4.03 13.37
C GLY A 36 66.44 4.81 12.61
N THR A 37 66.80 5.61 11.61
CA THR A 37 65.82 6.35 10.78
C THR A 37 64.99 5.42 9.92
N TYR A 38 65.57 4.35 9.34
CA TYR A 38 64.82 3.36 8.58
C TYR A 38 63.74 2.67 9.45
N TYR A 39 64.10 2.21 10.65
CA TYR A 39 63.14 1.61 11.59
C TYR A 39 62.10 2.63 12.09
N PHE A 40 62.50 3.90 12.27
CA PHE A 40 61.56 4.97 12.63
C PHE A 40 60.55 5.25 11.51
N VAL A 41 60.99 5.38 10.27
CA VAL A 41 60.09 5.60 9.11
C VAL A 41 59.21 4.38 8.86
N SER A 42 59.74 3.16 8.95
CA SER A 42 58.94 1.94 8.75
C SER A 42 57.87 1.76 9.84
N SER A 43 58.19 2.07 11.10
CA SER A 43 57.22 2.06 12.20
C SER A 43 56.17 3.17 12.08
N MET A 44 56.55 4.37 11.60
CA MET A 44 55.62 5.46 11.29
C MET A 44 54.67 5.08 10.15
N LYS A 45 55.16 4.48 9.07
CA LYS A 45 54.33 4.00 7.95
C LYS A 45 53.38 2.87 8.37
N ALA A 46 53.85 1.93 9.19
CA ALA A 46 53.00 0.87 9.74
C ALA A 46 51.87 1.44 10.62
N ARG A 47 52.19 2.47 11.43
CA ARG A 47 51.19 3.19 12.24
C ARG A 47 50.23 4.02 11.40
N ALA A 48 50.68 4.64 10.32
CA ALA A 48 49.82 5.38 9.40
C ALA A 48 48.83 4.45 8.69
N LYS A 49 49.31 3.31 8.17
CA LYS A 49 48.45 2.29 7.56
C LYS A 49 47.43 1.71 8.54
N ALA A 50 47.85 1.43 9.78
CA ALA A 50 46.93 0.94 10.80
C ALA A 50 45.87 1.99 11.23
N ARG A 51 46.16 3.29 11.10
CA ARG A 51 45.18 4.37 11.32
C ARG A 51 44.20 4.45 10.16
N GLU A 52 44.70 4.42 8.93
CA GLU A 52 43.88 4.40 7.72
C GLU A 52 42.91 3.22 7.72
N GLU A 53 43.38 2.00 7.99
CA GLU A 53 42.50 0.81 8.12
C GLU A 53 41.48 0.94 9.25
N ARG A 54 41.81 1.65 10.34
CA ARG A 54 40.88 1.89 11.46
C ARG A 54 39.83 2.93 11.07
N ASP A 55 40.22 3.99 10.38
CA ASP A 55 39.33 5.05 9.93
C ASP A 55 38.40 4.55 8.82
N GLU A 56 38.90 3.71 7.92
CA GLU A 56 38.09 2.97 6.94
C GLU A 56 37.07 2.07 7.62
N ARG A 57 37.48 1.25 8.61
CA ARG A 57 36.55 0.42 9.38
C ARG A 57 35.52 1.24 10.15
N GLN A 58 35.95 2.35 10.75
CA GLN A 58 35.05 3.24 11.49
C GLN A 58 34.04 3.89 10.54
N SER A 59 34.47 4.34 9.36
CA SER A 59 33.58 4.92 8.35
C SER A 59 32.62 3.88 7.77
N ALA A 60 33.07 2.64 7.57
CA ALA A 60 32.21 1.53 7.15
C ALA A 60 31.15 1.21 8.20
N ILE A 61 31.52 1.18 9.49
CA ILE A 61 30.56 0.99 10.60
C ILE A 61 29.55 2.14 10.64
N LEU A 62 30.00 3.39 10.54
CA LEU A 62 29.12 4.56 10.55
C LEU A 62 28.17 4.60 9.35
N ARG A 63 28.64 4.18 8.16
CA ARG A 63 27.80 4.06 6.96
C ARG A 63 26.73 3.01 7.16
N LYS A 64 27.11 1.82 7.64
CA LYS A 64 26.16 0.75 7.92
C LYS A 64 25.13 1.17 8.97
N GLU A 65 25.56 1.81 10.05
CA GLU A 65 24.62 2.34 11.06
C GLU A 65 23.67 3.42 10.50
N ALA A 66 24.13 4.22 9.52
CA ALA A 66 23.28 5.21 8.87
C ALA A 66 22.27 4.56 7.93
N GLU A 67 22.68 3.55 7.18
CA GLU A 67 21.81 2.73 6.32
C GLU A 67 20.75 2.00 7.16
N ASP A 68 21.16 1.30 8.22
CA ASP A 68 20.25 0.60 9.13
C ASP A 68 19.22 1.56 9.76
N ARG A 69 19.62 2.79 10.10
CA ARG A 69 18.71 3.83 10.62
C ARG A 69 17.75 4.34 9.55
N ALA A 70 18.21 4.53 8.32
CA ALA A 70 17.38 4.98 7.22
C ALA A 70 16.31 3.94 6.87
N GLU A 71 16.68 2.65 6.82
CA GLU A 71 15.75 1.55 6.62
C GLU A 71 14.70 1.47 7.74
N ALA A 72 15.13 1.57 9.00
CA ALA A 72 14.21 1.56 10.13
C ALA A 72 13.21 2.74 10.10
N GLN A 73 13.67 3.93 9.70
CA GLN A 73 12.81 5.09 9.54
C GLN A 73 11.81 4.91 8.38
N LEU A 74 12.25 4.36 7.26
CA LEU A 74 11.40 4.06 6.10
C LEU A 74 10.31 3.05 6.48
N GLN A 75 10.68 1.96 7.15
CA GLN A 75 9.76 0.94 7.61
C GLN A 75 8.74 1.50 8.60
N SER A 76 9.18 2.29 9.58
CA SER A 76 8.28 2.92 10.56
C SER A 76 7.30 3.88 9.89
N HIS A 77 7.74 4.63 8.87
CA HIS A 77 6.88 5.53 8.11
C HIS A 77 5.86 4.74 7.29
N PHE A 78 6.28 3.68 6.61
CA PHE A 78 5.39 2.78 5.87
C PHE A 78 4.32 2.15 6.77
N GLU A 79 4.70 1.63 7.94
CA GLU A 79 3.75 1.09 8.91
C GLU A 79 2.78 2.14 9.45
N SER A 80 3.24 3.39 9.60
CA SER A 80 2.38 4.50 9.95
C SER A 80 1.35 4.80 8.86
N ILE A 81 1.74 4.76 7.58
CA ILE A 81 0.83 4.93 6.44
C ILE A 81 -0.27 3.86 6.45
N GLN A 82 0.11 2.58 6.64
CA GLN A 82 -0.88 1.50 6.72
C GLN A 82 -1.86 1.73 7.88
N ARG A 83 -1.34 2.13 9.04
CA ARG A 83 -2.20 2.46 10.19
C ARG A 83 -3.14 3.63 9.91
N ILE A 84 -2.71 4.67 9.20
CA ILE A 84 -3.56 5.81 8.83
C ILE A 84 -4.69 5.36 7.89
N SER A 85 -4.40 4.48 6.93
CA SER A 85 -5.41 3.85 6.07
C SER A 85 -6.48 3.16 6.89
N ASP A 86 -6.07 2.27 7.80
CA ASP A 86 -6.96 1.39 8.56
C ASP A 86 -7.75 2.13 9.64
N SER A 87 -7.13 3.11 10.31
CA SER A 87 -7.70 3.74 11.52
C SER A 87 -8.30 5.12 11.29
N THR A 88 -8.05 5.76 10.15
CA THR A 88 -8.52 7.13 9.90
C THR A 88 -9.27 7.25 8.58
N THR A 89 -8.61 6.99 7.45
CA THR A 89 -9.19 7.32 6.13
C THR A 89 -10.31 6.37 5.72
N LEU A 90 -10.11 5.05 5.84
CA LEU A 90 -11.17 4.09 5.51
C LEU A 90 -12.40 4.21 6.44
N PRO A 91 -12.26 4.28 7.78
CA PRO A 91 -13.40 4.50 8.67
C PRO A 91 -14.18 5.79 8.40
N SER A 92 -13.54 6.86 7.91
CA SER A 92 -14.24 8.12 7.61
C SER A 92 -15.07 8.05 6.33
N VAL A 93 -14.63 7.28 5.32
CA VAL A 93 -15.29 7.21 4.00
C VAL A 93 -16.35 6.10 3.95
N LEU A 94 -16.12 4.99 4.66
CA LEU A 94 -16.99 3.80 4.63
C LEU A 94 -18.48 4.06 5.00
N PRO A 95 -18.82 4.91 6.00
CA PRO A 95 -20.23 5.20 6.31
C PRO A 95 -20.98 5.85 5.15
N HIS A 96 -20.31 6.72 4.37
CA HIS A 96 -20.90 7.35 3.19
C HIS A 96 -21.19 6.31 2.12
N LEU A 97 -20.25 5.37 1.91
CA LEU A 97 -20.43 4.26 0.98
C LEU A 97 -21.61 3.36 1.40
N LYS A 98 -21.68 2.98 2.69
CA LYS A 98 -22.79 2.19 3.24
C LYS A 98 -24.13 2.89 3.03
N ALA A 99 -24.22 4.16 3.40
CA ALA A 99 -25.45 4.94 3.29
C ALA A 99 -25.92 5.02 1.83
N ARG A 100 -25.03 5.38 0.90
CA ARG A 100 -25.38 5.51 -0.52
C ARG A 100 -25.78 4.18 -1.15
N LEU A 101 -25.03 3.11 -0.88
CA LEU A 101 -25.33 1.78 -1.42
C LEU A 101 -26.68 1.25 -0.90
N PHE A 102 -27.01 1.49 0.37
CA PHE A 102 -28.28 1.06 0.96
C PHE A 102 -29.48 1.90 0.52
N GLU A 103 -29.26 3.18 0.22
CA GLU A 103 -30.26 4.05 -0.39
C GLU A 103 -30.61 3.54 -1.80
N LEU A 104 -29.60 3.26 -2.63
CA LEU A 104 -29.78 2.84 -4.02
C LEU A 104 -30.28 1.40 -4.15
N VAL A 105 -29.85 0.50 -3.26
CA VAL A 105 -30.25 -0.92 -3.26
C VAL A 105 -31.05 -1.22 -1.99
N ASN A 106 -32.26 -0.67 -1.95
CA ASN A 106 -33.14 -0.75 -0.79
C ASN A 106 -33.89 -2.11 -0.70
N LEU A 107 -33.34 -3.03 0.10
CA LEU A 107 -33.98 -4.31 0.39
C LEU A 107 -35.02 -4.25 1.53
N SER A 108 -34.92 -3.27 2.44
CA SER A 108 -35.83 -3.19 3.59
C SER A 108 -37.24 -2.85 3.13
N GLY A 109 -37.40 -1.88 2.22
CA GLY A 109 -38.70 -1.53 1.65
C GLY A 109 -39.35 -2.68 0.86
N LEU A 110 -38.54 -3.54 0.23
CA LEU A 110 -39.05 -4.72 -0.46
C LEU A 110 -39.49 -5.83 0.51
N THR A 111 -38.72 -6.02 1.58
CA THR A 111 -39.02 -6.98 2.66
C THR A 111 -40.28 -6.56 3.42
N GLU A 112 -40.45 -5.28 3.71
CA GLU A 112 -41.64 -4.73 4.36
C GLU A 112 -42.91 -5.00 3.54
N LYS A 113 -42.89 -4.71 2.23
CA LYS A 113 -44.00 -5.03 1.31
C LYS A 113 -44.33 -6.53 1.32
N LEU A 114 -43.32 -7.39 1.32
CA LEU A 114 -43.50 -8.85 1.40
C LEU A 114 -44.09 -9.29 2.75
N MET A 115 -43.75 -8.62 3.85
CA MET A 115 -44.34 -8.86 5.17
C MET A 115 -45.80 -8.42 5.23
N THR A 116 -46.14 -7.24 4.68
CA THR A 116 -47.53 -6.77 4.61
C THR A 116 -48.44 -7.75 3.86
N GLY A 117 -47.98 -8.31 2.73
CA GLY A 117 -48.76 -9.35 2.02
C GLY A 117 -48.76 -10.73 2.67
N LYS A 118 -47.97 -10.95 3.72
CA LYS A 118 -48.07 -12.15 4.57
C LYS A 118 -49.11 -11.94 5.67
N GLU A 119 -49.19 -10.73 6.22
CA GLU A 119 -50.15 -10.35 7.26
C GLU A 119 -51.56 -10.15 6.71
N ASP A 120 -51.68 -9.56 5.52
CA ASP A 120 -52.94 -9.41 4.79
C ASP A 120 -52.88 -10.13 3.42
N PRO A 121 -53.52 -11.31 3.29
CA PRO A 121 -53.57 -12.07 2.04
C PRO A 121 -54.29 -11.36 0.88
N GLN A 122 -55.06 -10.29 1.14
CA GLN A 122 -55.71 -9.48 0.12
C GLN A 122 -54.85 -8.30 -0.35
N ALA A 123 -53.83 -7.92 0.42
CA ALA A 123 -52.97 -6.78 0.10
C ALA A 123 -52.04 -7.00 -1.10
N LEU A 124 -51.71 -8.27 -1.42
CA LEU A 124 -50.86 -8.62 -2.55
C LEU A 124 -51.40 -9.81 -3.34
N SER A 125 -51.56 -9.65 -4.65
CA SER A 125 -51.88 -10.77 -5.53
C SER A 125 -50.72 -11.77 -5.61
N SER A 126 -51.03 -13.02 -6.00
CA SER A 126 -49.99 -14.05 -6.19
C SER A 126 -48.93 -13.66 -7.23
N LYS A 127 -49.32 -12.87 -8.24
CA LYS A 127 -48.41 -12.37 -9.29
C LYS A 127 -47.46 -11.31 -8.73
N GLU A 128 -47.98 -10.34 -7.98
CA GLU A 128 -47.17 -9.28 -7.36
C GLU A 128 -46.21 -9.87 -6.33
N LYS A 129 -46.68 -10.82 -5.50
CA LYS A 129 -45.82 -11.53 -4.55
C LYS A 129 -44.64 -12.21 -5.25
N LEU A 130 -44.90 -12.92 -6.35
CA LEU A 130 -43.82 -13.56 -7.11
C LEU A 130 -42.85 -12.53 -7.69
N GLN A 131 -43.34 -11.41 -8.22
CA GLN A 131 -42.50 -10.32 -8.74
C GLN A 131 -41.58 -9.76 -7.65
N LEU A 132 -42.11 -9.45 -6.46
CA LEU A 132 -41.32 -8.97 -5.33
C LEU A 132 -40.23 -9.96 -4.92
N TRP A 133 -40.50 -11.27 -4.95
CA TRP A 133 -39.48 -12.28 -4.68
C TRP A 133 -38.41 -12.38 -5.78
N GLN A 134 -38.78 -12.16 -7.04
CA GLN A 134 -37.80 -12.13 -8.14
C GLN A 134 -36.92 -10.88 -8.06
N GLU A 135 -37.51 -9.74 -7.70
CA GLU A 135 -36.77 -8.50 -7.46
C GLU A 135 -35.83 -8.65 -6.26
N LEU A 136 -36.31 -9.24 -5.15
CA LEU A 136 -35.48 -9.52 -3.98
C LEU A 136 -34.32 -10.43 -4.33
N LYS A 137 -34.56 -11.45 -5.18
CA LYS A 137 -33.52 -12.36 -5.66
C LYS A 137 -32.39 -11.63 -6.38
N VAL A 138 -32.73 -10.70 -7.26
CA VAL A 138 -31.73 -9.91 -7.99
C VAL A 138 -31.03 -8.94 -7.04
N LEU A 139 -31.80 -8.11 -6.32
CA LEU A 139 -31.24 -7.04 -5.49
C LEU A 139 -30.41 -7.57 -4.31
N SER A 140 -30.74 -8.74 -3.73
CA SER A 140 -29.92 -9.34 -2.67
C SER A 140 -28.51 -9.65 -3.16
N PHE A 141 -28.36 -10.26 -4.34
CA PHE A 141 -27.05 -10.55 -4.92
C PHE A 141 -26.36 -9.28 -5.40
N THR A 142 -27.09 -8.35 -6.03
CA THR A 142 -26.56 -7.05 -6.44
C THR A 142 -25.97 -6.31 -5.25
N ARG A 143 -26.70 -6.20 -4.12
CA ARG A 143 -26.22 -5.48 -2.93
C ARG A 143 -24.93 -6.08 -2.38
N THR A 144 -24.89 -7.40 -2.23
CA THR A 144 -23.74 -8.09 -1.65
C THR A 144 -22.51 -8.02 -2.55
N LEU A 145 -22.67 -8.22 -3.86
CA LEU A 145 -21.57 -8.06 -4.81
C LEU A 145 -21.10 -6.61 -4.91
N CYS A 146 -22.01 -5.64 -4.92
CA CYS A 146 -21.62 -4.22 -4.87
C CYS A 146 -20.86 -3.90 -3.58
N ALA A 147 -21.28 -4.44 -2.43
CA ALA A 147 -20.57 -4.27 -1.17
C ALA A 147 -19.15 -4.87 -1.23
N MET A 148 -19.00 -6.10 -1.75
CA MET A 148 -17.69 -6.74 -1.95
C MET A 148 -16.76 -5.92 -2.86
N TRP A 149 -17.25 -5.50 -4.03
CA TRP A 149 -16.47 -4.72 -4.98
C TRP A 149 -16.12 -3.34 -4.44
N SER A 150 -17.09 -2.63 -3.87
CA SER A 150 -16.87 -1.27 -3.39
C SER A 150 -15.95 -1.21 -2.17
N VAL A 151 -16.07 -2.11 -1.19
CA VAL A 151 -15.16 -2.13 -0.03
C VAL A 151 -13.74 -2.48 -0.47
N THR A 152 -13.58 -3.43 -1.39
CA THR A 152 -12.26 -3.86 -1.88
C THR A 152 -11.60 -2.77 -2.72
N LEU A 153 -12.33 -2.16 -3.66
CA LEU A 153 -11.84 -1.05 -4.46
C LEU A 153 -11.49 0.15 -3.59
N LEU A 154 -12.31 0.48 -2.59
CA LEU A 154 -12.08 1.60 -1.68
C LEU A 154 -10.82 1.38 -0.83
N ASP A 155 -10.66 0.21 -0.22
CA ASP A 155 -9.47 -0.12 0.59
C ASP A 155 -8.18 -0.03 -0.25
N LEU A 156 -8.15 -0.69 -1.41
CA LEU A 156 -6.98 -0.68 -2.30
C LEU A 156 -6.68 0.72 -2.85
N PHE A 157 -7.72 1.50 -3.15
CA PHE A 157 -7.55 2.87 -3.62
C PHE A 157 -6.95 3.78 -2.53
N ILE A 158 -7.51 3.76 -1.32
CA ILE A 158 -6.99 4.55 -0.19
C ILE A 158 -5.54 4.16 0.09
N ARG A 159 -5.21 2.86 0.11
CA ARG A 159 -3.83 2.40 0.26
C ARG A 159 -2.93 2.91 -0.86
N THR A 160 -3.38 2.87 -2.11
CA THR A 160 -2.63 3.40 -3.26
C THR A 160 -2.35 4.88 -3.08
N GLN A 161 -3.37 5.68 -2.77
CA GLN A 161 -3.23 7.12 -2.54
C GLN A 161 -2.27 7.40 -1.39
N LEU A 162 -2.45 6.77 -0.23
CA LEU A 162 -1.64 7.06 0.95
C LEU A 162 -0.18 6.60 0.79
N ASN A 163 0.09 5.52 0.06
CA ASN A 163 1.47 5.10 -0.24
C ASN A 163 2.15 6.06 -1.22
N ILE A 164 1.46 6.48 -2.29
CA ILE A 164 1.99 7.50 -3.22
C ILE A 164 2.27 8.79 -2.45
N LEU A 165 1.26 9.32 -1.74
CA LEU A 165 1.39 10.54 -0.96
C LEU A 165 2.49 10.45 0.09
N GLY A 166 2.52 9.37 0.85
CA GLY A 166 3.52 9.14 1.89
C GLY A 166 4.93 9.07 1.33
N ARG A 167 5.13 8.50 0.14
CA ARG A 167 6.43 8.47 -0.53
C ARG A 167 6.87 9.89 -0.92
N HIS A 168 5.98 10.69 -1.50
CA HIS A 168 6.27 12.10 -1.81
C HIS A 168 6.61 12.91 -0.55
N VAL A 169 5.85 12.77 0.53
CA VAL A 169 6.12 13.44 1.82
C VAL A 169 7.45 12.98 2.45
N TYR A 170 7.78 11.69 2.35
CA TYR A 170 9.06 11.16 2.82
C TYR A 170 10.25 11.74 2.04
N ILE A 171 10.14 11.79 0.71
CA ILE A 171 11.18 12.37 -0.17
C ILE A 171 11.34 13.87 0.12
N ASP A 172 10.25 14.61 0.31
CA ASP A 172 10.28 16.03 0.69
C ASP A 172 11.05 16.22 2.00
N THR A 173 10.75 15.41 3.01
CA THR A 173 11.42 15.48 4.32
C THR A 173 12.92 15.14 4.23
N ALA A 174 13.26 14.13 3.43
CA ALA A 174 14.66 13.75 3.20
C ALA A 174 15.42 14.83 2.41
N ARG A 175 14.76 15.46 1.44
CA ARG A 175 15.32 16.55 0.63
C ARG A 175 15.49 17.82 1.42
N ASP A 176 14.55 18.22 2.27
CA ASP A 176 14.69 19.42 3.12
C ASP A 176 15.94 19.36 3.99
N MET A 177 16.28 18.17 4.50
CA MET A 177 17.51 17.93 5.26
C MET A 177 18.80 18.12 4.42
N SER A 178 18.71 17.95 3.10
CA SER A 178 19.81 18.10 2.13
C SER A 178 19.87 19.50 1.50
N VAL A 179 18.72 20.10 1.16
CA VAL A 179 18.58 21.40 0.48
C VAL A 179 18.86 22.57 1.42
N ALA A 180 18.61 22.41 2.73
CA ALA A 180 19.10 23.33 3.76
C ALA A 180 20.63 23.54 3.71
N LYS A 181 21.39 22.65 3.04
CA LYS A 181 22.82 22.79 2.79
C LYS A 181 23.19 23.38 1.42
N ALA A 182 22.27 23.39 0.45
CA ALA A 182 22.53 23.74 -0.95
C ALA A 182 21.89 25.07 -1.42
N GLY A 183 20.95 25.64 -0.67
CA GLY A 183 20.39 26.97 -0.96
C GLY A 183 19.45 27.04 -2.17
N GLU A 184 19.02 25.89 -2.72
CA GLU A 184 17.99 25.82 -3.75
C GLU A 184 16.58 25.97 -3.17
N LEU A 185 15.67 26.59 -3.92
CA LEU A 185 14.27 26.81 -3.53
C LEU A 185 13.44 25.56 -3.89
N TYR A 186 13.62 24.47 -3.15
CA TYR A 186 12.68 23.34 -3.20
C TYR A 186 11.45 23.69 -2.37
N LYS A 187 10.24 23.56 -2.94
CA LYS A 187 9.00 23.79 -2.21
C LYS A 187 8.35 22.43 -1.89
N PRO A 188 8.11 22.08 -0.62
CA PRO A 188 7.44 20.83 -0.25
C PRO A 188 5.97 20.82 -0.68
N LEU A 189 5.35 19.65 -0.67
CA LEU A 189 3.91 19.46 -0.94
C LEU A 189 3.06 20.16 0.12
N SER A 190 2.20 21.11 -0.30
CA SER A 190 1.36 21.86 0.64
C SER A 190 0.30 21.00 1.30
N MET A 191 -0.10 21.34 2.53
CA MET A 191 -1.19 20.63 3.25
C MET A 191 -2.52 20.66 2.47
N SER A 192 -2.81 21.76 1.77
CA SER A 192 -4.01 21.86 0.93
C SER A 192 -3.97 20.91 -0.27
N CYS A 193 -2.80 20.72 -0.90
CA CYS A 193 -2.65 19.71 -1.95
C CYS A 193 -2.86 18.29 -1.41
N GLN A 194 -2.33 17.98 -0.21
CA GLN A 194 -2.51 16.68 0.44
C GLN A 194 -4.00 16.39 0.71
N HIS A 195 -4.74 17.36 1.28
CA HIS A 195 -6.17 17.21 1.55
C HIS A 195 -6.98 17.04 0.27
N LYS A 196 -6.69 17.82 -0.78
CA LYS A 196 -7.35 17.69 -2.09
C LYS A 196 -7.12 16.32 -2.72
N PHE A 197 -5.91 15.78 -2.59
CA PHE A 197 -5.58 14.46 -3.12
C PHE A 197 -6.34 13.35 -2.38
N ILE A 198 -6.37 13.37 -1.04
CA ILE A 198 -7.10 12.38 -0.24
C ILE A 198 -8.61 12.46 -0.48
N ALA A 199 -9.15 13.65 -0.76
CA ALA A 199 -10.58 13.85 -1.04
C ALA A 199 -11.10 13.06 -2.26
N PHE A 200 -10.23 12.58 -3.15
CA PHE A 200 -10.66 11.70 -4.25
C PHE A 200 -11.25 10.37 -3.76
N ALA A 201 -10.94 9.93 -2.54
CA ALA A 201 -11.56 8.74 -1.94
C ALA A 201 -13.09 8.88 -1.80
N ASP A 202 -13.62 10.11 -1.73
CA ASP A 202 -15.06 10.38 -1.68
C ASP A 202 -15.76 10.21 -3.03
N TYR A 203 -15.04 10.05 -4.15
CA TYR A 203 -15.65 9.86 -5.47
C TYR A 203 -16.46 8.57 -5.56
N LEU A 204 -15.89 7.44 -5.12
CA LEU A 204 -16.57 6.14 -5.16
C LEU A 204 -17.89 6.15 -4.37
N PRO A 205 -17.93 6.56 -3.09
CA PRO A 205 -19.18 6.65 -2.33
C PRO A 205 -20.25 7.55 -2.94
N HIS A 206 -19.89 8.63 -3.62
CA HIS A 206 -20.86 9.66 -4.03
C HIS A 206 -21.27 9.61 -5.50
N LYS A 207 -20.39 9.12 -6.39
CA LYS A 207 -20.63 9.10 -7.85
C LYS A 207 -20.33 7.73 -8.44
N GLY A 208 -19.19 7.14 -8.06
CA GLY A 208 -18.73 5.88 -8.64
C GLY A 208 -19.65 4.69 -8.36
N VAL A 209 -20.24 4.66 -7.17
CA VAL A 209 -21.12 3.57 -6.72
C VAL A 209 -22.39 3.45 -7.57
N ASP A 210 -22.92 4.54 -8.13
CA ASP A 210 -24.09 4.52 -9.01
C ASP A 210 -23.80 3.69 -10.28
N GLY A 211 -22.64 3.92 -10.89
CA GLY A 211 -22.17 3.17 -12.06
C GLY A 211 -21.91 1.71 -11.72
N LEU A 212 -21.23 1.46 -10.59
CA LEU A 212 -20.94 0.10 -10.12
C LEU A 212 -22.23 -0.71 -9.90
N ILE A 213 -23.22 -0.12 -9.22
CA ILE A 213 -24.50 -0.78 -8.96
C ILE A 213 -25.22 -1.11 -10.26
N ARG A 214 -25.28 -0.17 -11.21
CA ARG A 214 -25.92 -0.39 -12.50
C ARG A 214 -25.30 -1.58 -13.24
N ASP A 215 -23.98 -1.60 -13.32
CA ASP A 215 -23.25 -2.58 -14.14
C ASP A 215 -23.24 -3.98 -13.46
N VAL A 216 -23.11 -4.03 -12.14
CA VAL A 216 -23.28 -5.26 -11.35
C VAL A 216 -24.72 -5.76 -11.44
N HIS A 217 -25.72 -4.87 -11.35
CA HIS A 217 -27.13 -5.26 -11.48
C HIS A 217 -27.41 -5.95 -12.82
N THR A 218 -26.93 -5.39 -13.94
CA THR A 218 -27.09 -6.01 -15.25
C THR A 218 -26.47 -7.41 -15.32
N SER A 219 -25.30 -7.59 -14.70
CA SER A 219 -24.61 -8.89 -14.66
C SER A 219 -25.37 -9.91 -13.79
N VAL A 220 -25.83 -9.49 -12.62
CA VAL A 220 -26.65 -10.31 -11.71
C VAL A 220 -27.97 -10.69 -12.40
N GLU A 221 -28.66 -9.74 -13.02
CA GLU A 221 -29.94 -9.99 -13.68
C GLU A 221 -29.78 -11.02 -14.81
N SER A 222 -28.75 -10.90 -15.64
CA SER A 222 -28.43 -11.84 -16.71
C SER A 222 -28.29 -13.28 -16.21
N VAL A 223 -27.49 -13.48 -15.16
CA VAL A 223 -27.23 -14.80 -14.57
C VAL A 223 -28.46 -15.33 -13.82
N MET A 224 -29.10 -14.49 -13.01
CA MET A 224 -30.17 -14.89 -12.09
C MET A 224 -31.52 -15.09 -12.77
N LYS A 225 -31.72 -14.59 -14.00
CA LYS A 225 -32.99 -14.72 -14.75
C LYS A 225 -33.44 -16.17 -14.91
N SER A 226 -32.49 -17.08 -15.17
CA SER A 226 -32.75 -18.51 -15.35
C SER A 226 -32.93 -19.31 -14.05
N LYS A 227 -32.57 -18.73 -12.90
CA LYS A 227 -32.49 -19.46 -11.62
C LYS A 227 -33.81 -19.46 -10.86
N SER A 228 -34.23 -20.62 -10.39
CA SER A 228 -35.50 -20.80 -9.67
C SER A 228 -35.34 -20.53 -8.18
N LEU A 229 -36.30 -19.81 -7.60
CA LEU A 229 -36.38 -19.56 -6.15
C LEU A 229 -36.48 -20.85 -5.31
N LYS A 230 -36.97 -21.94 -5.90
CA LYS A 230 -37.16 -23.23 -5.22
C LYS A 230 -35.98 -24.18 -5.36
N GLU A 231 -35.06 -23.89 -6.26
CA GLU A 231 -33.88 -24.73 -6.50
C GLU A 231 -32.98 -24.72 -5.27
N ALA A 232 -32.50 -25.90 -4.87
CA ALA A 232 -31.64 -26.07 -3.72
C ALA A 232 -30.18 -25.91 -4.14
N TYR A 233 -29.46 -25.02 -3.46
CA TYR A 233 -28.04 -24.76 -3.68
C TYR A 233 -27.23 -25.36 -2.54
N ARG A 234 -26.12 -26.03 -2.87
CA ARG A 234 -25.05 -26.33 -1.91
C ARG A 234 -24.13 -25.12 -1.80
N ILE A 235 -23.28 -25.09 -0.76
CA ILE A 235 -22.30 -24.02 -0.61
C ILE A 235 -21.36 -23.93 -1.82
N SER A 236 -20.96 -25.06 -2.42
CA SER A 236 -20.15 -25.08 -3.64
C SER A 236 -20.89 -24.45 -4.83
N HIS A 237 -22.16 -24.82 -5.05
CA HIS A 237 -22.96 -24.21 -6.12
C HIS A 237 -23.22 -22.72 -5.89
N LEU A 238 -23.30 -22.29 -4.63
CA LEU A 238 -23.42 -20.88 -4.28
C LEU A 238 -22.12 -20.12 -4.59
N ARG A 239 -20.96 -20.71 -4.27
CA ARG A 239 -19.64 -20.20 -4.67
C ARG A 239 -19.54 -20.05 -6.18
N ASP A 240 -19.88 -21.10 -6.92
CA ASP A 240 -19.87 -21.09 -8.40
C ASP A 240 -20.81 -20.00 -8.95
N LEU A 241 -21.94 -19.74 -8.29
CA LEU A 241 -22.86 -18.68 -8.67
C LEU A 241 -22.25 -17.28 -8.46
N PHE A 242 -21.59 -17.02 -7.32
CA PHE A 242 -20.88 -15.76 -7.08
C PHE A 242 -19.77 -15.55 -8.11
N LEU A 243 -18.93 -16.57 -8.32
CA LEU A 243 -17.84 -16.52 -9.29
C LEU A 243 -18.35 -16.29 -10.72
N HIS A 244 -19.44 -16.96 -11.11
CA HIS A 244 -20.01 -16.77 -12.44
C HIS A 244 -20.56 -15.35 -12.65
N ILE A 245 -21.17 -14.74 -11.63
CA ILE A 245 -21.61 -13.35 -11.70
C ILE A 245 -20.41 -12.39 -11.76
N GLN A 246 -19.36 -12.62 -10.95
CA GLN A 246 -18.14 -11.82 -10.98
C GLN A 246 -17.45 -11.89 -12.33
N GLN A 247 -17.33 -13.08 -12.91
CA GLN A 247 -16.77 -13.28 -14.25
C GLN A 247 -17.62 -12.57 -15.30
N SER A 248 -18.96 -12.71 -15.26
CA SER A 248 -19.85 -12.00 -16.17
C SER A 248 -19.73 -10.48 -16.03
N PHE A 249 -19.44 -9.96 -14.84
CA PHE A 249 -19.21 -8.53 -14.63
C PHE A 249 -17.86 -8.10 -15.20
N GLN A 250 -16.78 -8.85 -14.93
CA GLN A 250 -15.44 -8.58 -15.45
C GLN A 250 -15.35 -8.64 -16.98
N GLU A 251 -16.03 -9.61 -17.62
CA GLU A 251 -16.07 -9.73 -19.09
C GLU A 251 -16.77 -8.53 -19.76
N ASN A 252 -17.72 -7.90 -19.06
CA ASN A 252 -18.47 -6.75 -19.57
C ASN A 252 -17.83 -5.40 -19.23
N GLN A 253 -16.81 -5.36 -18.36
CA GLN A 253 -16.24 -4.14 -17.82
C GLN A 253 -14.71 -4.18 -17.85
N GLU A 254 -14.11 -3.48 -18.82
CA GLU A 254 -12.66 -3.46 -18.98
C GLU A 254 -11.95 -2.53 -17.97
N ARG A 255 -12.64 -1.65 -17.24
CA ARG A 255 -11.99 -0.57 -16.48
C ARG A 255 -12.72 -0.21 -15.17
N TRP A 256 -12.43 -0.95 -14.09
CA TRP A 256 -12.86 -0.62 -12.72
C TRP A 256 -12.48 0.80 -12.27
N VAL A 257 -11.46 1.38 -12.89
CA VAL A 257 -10.98 2.75 -12.63
C VAL A 257 -12.09 3.78 -12.71
N GLN A 258 -13.07 3.60 -13.60
CA GLN A 258 -14.20 4.54 -13.77
C GLN A 258 -15.09 4.66 -12.52
N TYR A 259 -15.08 3.65 -11.64
CA TYR A 259 -15.84 3.68 -10.40
C TYR A 259 -15.08 4.39 -9.28
N VAL A 260 -13.76 4.48 -9.37
CA VAL A 260 -12.91 4.99 -8.30
C VAL A 260 -12.42 6.40 -8.60
N LEU A 261 -12.20 6.72 -9.87
CA LEU A 261 -11.70 8.02 -10.32
C LEU A 261 -12.52 8.59 -11.48
N PRO A 262 -12.77 9.92 -11.49
CA PRO A 262 -13.35 10.61 -12.64
C PRO A 262 -12.38 10.56 -13.83
N GLU A 263 -12.90 10.48 -15.06
CA GLU A 263 -12.08 10.33 -16.28
C GLU A 263 -11.00 11.40 -16.43
N ASP A 264 -11.34 12.66 -16.14
CA ASP A 264 -10.45 13.81 -16.29
C ASP A 264 -9.55 14.08 -15.07
N ASN A 265 -9.57 13.20 -14.06
CA ASN A 265 -8.90 13.43 -12.76
C ASN A 265 -9.34 14.74 -12.06
N ILE A 266 -10.52 15.27 -12.40
CA ILE A 266 -11.10 16.46 -11.78
C ILE A 266 -12.27 16.02 -10.90
N LEU A 267 -12.22 16.38 -9.61
CA LEU A 267 -13.34 16.16 -8.70
C LEU A 267 -14.53 17.04 -9.11
N PRO A 268 -15.75 16.47 -9.17
CA PRO A 268 -16.97 17.25 -9.34
C PRO A 268 -17.11 18.38 -8.31
N ASP A 269 -17.64 19.53 -8.72
CA ASP A 269 -17.72 20.76 -7.91
C ASP A 269 -18.42 20.55 -6.56
N ASP A 270 -19.39 19.63 -6.48
CA ASP A 270 -20.10 19.28 -5.25
C ASP A 270 -19.19 18.58 -4.21
N LEU A 271 -18.23 17.77 -4.67
CA LEU A 271 -17.23 17.12 -3.82
C LEU A 271 -16.05 18.06 -3.54
N ALA A 272 -15.61 18.82 -4.55
CA ALA A 272 -14.54 19.80 -4.40
C ALA A 272 -14.92 20.93 -3.43
N ALA A 273 -16.20 21.34 -3.38
CA ALA A 273 -16.70 22.35 -2.45
C ALA A 273 -16.71 21.87 -0.99
N ALA A 274 -16.96 20.58 -0.74
CA ALA A 274 -16.88 20.00 0.60
C ALA A 274 -15.44 20.04 1.15
N SER A 275 -14.45 19.79 0.28
CA SER A 275 -13.03 19.92 0.62
C SER A 275 -12.59 21.38 0.73
N SER A 276 -13.10 22.28 -0.13
CA SER A 276 -12.73 23.69 -0.13
C SER A 276 -13.37 24.50 1.00
N ALA A 277 -14.56 24.13 1.49
CA ALA A 277 -15.17 24.78 2.65
C ALA A 277 -14.36 24.55 3.94
N ALA A 278 -13.73 23.38 4.07
CA ALA A 278 -12.81 23.07 5.18
C ALA A 278 -11.51 23.87 5.10
N ASP A 279 -11.01 24.14 3.89
CA ASP A 279 -9.79 24.94 3.64
C ASP A 279 -10.05 26.46 3.67
N ALA A 280 -11.22 26.93 3.21
CA ALA A 280 -11.63 28.33 3.22
C ALA A 280 -11.86 28.86 4.64
N ALA A 281 -12.25 27.99 5.58
CA ALA A 281 -12.29 28.33 7.00
C ALA A 281 -10.90 28.52 7.64
N ARG A 282 -9.82 28.05 6.97
CA ARG A 282 -8.46 28.02 7.52
C ARG A 282 -7.51 29.07 6.94
N LEU A 283 -7.80 29.68 5.79
CA LEU A 283 -6.87 30.61 5.14
C LEU A 283 -7.55 31.90 4.65
N SER A 284 -7.50 32.91 5.51
CA SER A 284 -7.34 34.30 5.05
C SER A 284 -5.85 34.51 4.76
N MET A 285 -5.56 35.24 3.67
CA MET A 285 -4.27 35.69 3.14
C MET A 285 -3.73 34.92 1.91
N SER A 286 -3.81 35.64 0.79
CA SER A 286 -3.14 35.55 -0.52
C SER A 286 -2.05 34.50 -0.72
N GLU A 287 -2.04 33.71 -1.81
CA GLU A 287 -0.78 33.10 -2.30
C GLU A 287 -0.67 32.93 -3.85
N PRO A 288 0.51 33.20 -4.42
CA PRO A 288 0.97 32.77 -5.76
C PRO A 288 1.26 31.25 -5.90
N SER A 289 0.94 30.42 -4.91
CA SER A 289 1.30 28.99 -4.82
C SER A 289 0.31 28.00 -5.41
N ALA A 290 -0.87 28.47 -5.83
CA ALA A 290 -1.92 27.61 -6.32
C ALA A 290 -1.56 26.88 -7.63
N ALA A 291 -0.68 27.45 -8.45
CA ALA A 291 -0.27 26.85 -9.73
C ALA A 291 0.64 25.63 -9.51
N ASP A 292 1.68 25.76 -8.67
CA ASP A 292 2.59 24.65 -8.35
C ASP A 292 1.86 23.49 -7.65
N ASP A 293 0.91 23.81 -6.76
CA ASP A 293 0.09 22.80 -6.09
C ASP A 293 -0.85 22.08 -7.06
N ALA A 294 -1.34 22.78 -8.09
CA ALA A 294 -2.16 22.15 -9.14
C ALA A 294 -1.34 21.18 -10.00
N GLU A 295 -0.11 21.55 -10.37
CA GLU A 295 0.80 20.68 -11.13
C GLU A 295 1.18 19.42 -10.32
N LYS A 296 1.50 19.58 -9.03
CA LYS A 296 1.77 18.43 -8.14
C LYS A 296 0.56 17.54 -7.96
N LEU A 297 -0.63 18.11 -7.80
CA LEU A 297 -1.87 17.34 -7.71
C LEU A 297 -2.11 16.53 -9.00
N GLU A 298 -1.94 17.16 -10.16
CA GLU A 298 -2.05 16.49 -11.46
C GLU A 298 -1.06 15.33 -11.57
N GLN A 299 0.19 15.52 -11.14
CA GLN A 299 1.21 14.46 -11.10
C GLN A 299 0.79 13.28 -10.20
N LEU A 300 0.32 13.56 -8.97
CA LEU A 300 -0.15 12.54 -8.04
C LEU A 300 -1.34 11.75 -8.62
N MET A 301 -2.27 12.44 -9.27
CA MET A 301 -3.44 11.82 -9.90
C MET A 301 -3.06 10.99 -11.13
N PHE A 302 -2.13 11.46 -11.95
CA PHE A 302 -1.60 10.71 -13.09
C PHE A 302 -0.91 9.42 -12.63
N GLU A 303 -0.07 9.51 -11.60
CA GLU A 303 0.58 8.35 -11.02
C GLU A 303 -0.44 7.36 -10.44
N THR A 304 -1.43 7.85 -9.70
CA THR A 304 -2.51 7.01 -9.15
C THR A 304 -3.23 6.27 -10.27
N ARG A 305 -3.59 6.96 -11.36
CA ARG A 305 -4.26 6.33 -12.51
C ARG A 305 -3.40 5.23 -13.12
N ASN A 306 -2.10 5.46 -13.30
CA ASN A 306 -1.19 4.44 -13.85
C ASN A 306 -1.13 3.20 -12.97
N VAL A 307 -1.06 3.38 -11.65
CA VAL A 307 -1.11 2.26 -10.69
C VAL A 307 -2.44 1.52 -10.80
N LEU A 308 -3.59 2.22 -10.83
CA LEU A 308 -4.90 1.56 -10.93
C LEU A 308 -5.14 0.81 -12.26
N THR A 309 -4.44 1.19 -13.33
CA THR A 309 -4.48 0.51 -14.63
C THR A 309 -3.41 -0.58 -14.79
N SER A 310 -2.54 -0.75 -13.80
CA SER A 310 -1.45 -1.74 -13.84
C SER A 310 -1.95 -3.18 -13.67
N ASN A 311 -1.18 -4.15 -14.17
CA ASN A 311 -1.49 -5.56 -13.98
C ASN A 311 -1.34 -5.96 -12.50
N GLU A 312 -0.39 -5.35 -11.80
CA GLU A 312 -0.15 -5.55 -10.38
C GLU A 312 -1.39 -5.16 -9.55
N PHE A 313 -2.07 -4.07 -9.93
CA PHE A 313 -3.33 -3.69 -9.32
C PHE A 313 -4.46 -4.66 -9.66
N ALA A 314 -4.54 -5.15 -10.90
CA ALA A 314 -5.53 -6.14 -11.30
C ALA A 314 -5.38 -7.46 -10.52
N ASP A 315 -4.15 -7.92 -10.35
CA ASP A 315 -3.81 -9.15 -9.63
C ASP A 315 -4.15 -9.04 -8.14
N VAL A 316 -3.78 -7.94 -7.48
CA VAL A 316 -4.12 -7.73 -6.06
C VAL A 316 -5.62 -7.54 -5.85
N LEU A 317 -6.32 -6.88 -6.78
CA LEU A 317 -7.78 -6.73 -6.75
C LEU A 317 -8.46 -8.10 -6.88
N GLY A 318 -8.02 -8.95 -7.80
CA GLY A 318 -8.52 -10.32 -7.95
C GLY A 318 -8.32 -11.14 -6.68
N ALA A 319 -7.09 -11.18 -6.14
CA ALA A 319 -6.78 -11.91 -4.92
C ALA A 319 -7.59 -11.40 -3.70
N SER A 320 -7.83 -10.09 -3.65
CA SER A 320 -8.62 -9.46 -2.58
C SER A 320 -10.10 -9.83 -2.68
N LEU A 321 -10.68 -9.79 -3.88
CA LEU A 321 -12.07 -10.19 -4.12
C LEU A 321 -12.30 -11.68 -3.81
N ASP A 322 -11.35 -12.53 -4.17
CA ASP A 322 -11.38 -13.96 -3.83
C ASP A 322 -11.33 -14.18 -2.32
N ALA A 323 -10.41 -13.50 -1.61
CA ALA A 323 -10.30 -13.60 -0.15
C ALA A 323 -11.59 -13.13 0.56
N VAL A 324 -12.20 -12.05 0.08
CA VAL A 324 -13.49 -11.56 0.60
C VAL A 324 -14.61 -12.55 0.29
N LEU A 325 -14.65 -13.13 -0.91
CA LEU A 325 -15.66 -14.13 -1.28
C LEU A 325 -15.57 -15.38 -0.39
N GLU A 326 -14.37 -15.90 -0.16
CA GLU A 326 -14.18 -17.06 0.73
C GLU A 326 -14.65 -16.73 2.15
N ALA A 327 -14.33 -15.55 2.68
CA ALA A 327 -14.83 -15.11 4.00
C ALA A 327 -16.36 -14.99 4.04
N VAL A 328 -16.98 -14.45 2.99
CA VAL A 328 -18.45 -14.38 2.85
C VAL A 328 -19.07 -15.78 2.85
N LEU A 329 -18.46 -16.73 2.14
CA LEU A 329 -18.94 -18.12 2.08
C LEU A 329 -18.76 -18.84 3.42
N GLU A 330 -17.68 -18.57 4.14
CA GLU A 330 -17.50 -19.07 5.51
C GLU A 330 -18.62 -18.58 6.44
N ASP A 331 -18.96 -17.30 6.40
CA ASP A 331 -20.03 -16.76 7.24
C ASP A 331 -21.41 -17.33 6.85
N LEU A 332 -21.64 -17.57 5.56
CA LEU A 332 -22.85 -18.21 5.06
C LEU A 332 -22.90 -19.72 5.38
N SER A 333 -21.75 -20.37 5.60
CA SER A 333 -21.66 -21.81 5.89
C SER A 333 -22.38 -22.21 7.19
N GLU A 334 -22.48 -21.29 8.14
CA GLU A 334 -23.21 -21.47 9.41
C GLU A 334 -24.67 -21.90 9.20
N ILE A 335 -25.28 -21.43 8.10
CA ILE A 335 -26.69 -21.69 7.75
C ILE A 335 -26.86 -23.09 7.18
N TYR A 336 -25.79 -23.67 6.64
CA TYR A 336 -25.76 -25.02 6.11
C TYR A 336 -25.54 -26.08 7.18
N ARG A 337 -25.36 -25.72 8.46
CA ARG A 337 -25.24 -26.69 9.57
C ARG A 337 -26.45 -27.65 9.57
N GLY A 338 -26.17 -28.92 9.29
CA GLY A 338 -27.18 -29.99 9.21
C GLY A 338 -27.85 -30.20 7.84
N ASN A 339 -27.53 -29.40 6.81
CA ASN A 339 -28.09 -29.51 5.44
C ASN A 339 -27.01 -29.46 4.34
N LEU A 340 -25.79 -29.90 4.64
CA LEU A 340 -24.64 -29.82 3.72
C LEU A 340 -24.88 -30.58 2.40
N ASP A 341 -25.52 -31.75 2.46
CA ASP A 341 -25.69 -32.62 1.29
C ASP A 341 -26.95 -32.33 0.48
N THR A 342 -28.00 -31.83 1.14
CA THR A 342 -29.34 -31.59 0.57
C THR A 342 -29.48 -30.21 -0.05
N GLY A 343 -28.66 -29.24 0.39
CA GLY A 343 -28.71 -27.86 -0.07
C GLY A 343 -29.91 -27.08 0.46
N ILE A 344 -29.88 -25.77 0.28
CA ILE A 344 -30.90 -24.84 0.79
C ILE A 344 -31.60 -24.19 -0.41
N PRO A 345 -32.95 -24.11 -0.41
CA PRO A 345 -33.68 -23.40 -1.45
C PRO A 345 -33.21 -21.94 -1.58
N LEU A 346 -33.02 -21.45 -2.80
CA LEU A 346 -32.52 -20.10 -3.07
C LEU A 346 -33.30 -19.01 -2.34
N ALA A 347 -34.64 -19.10 -2.26
CA ALA A 347 -35.46 -18.14 -1.52
C ALA A 347 -35.09 -18.01 -0.03
N LYS A 348 -34.57 -19.07 0.60
CA LYS A 348 -34.10 -19.05 1.99
C LYS A 348 -32.67 -18.50 2.13
N LEU A 349 -31.90 -18.50 1.04
CA LEU A 349 -30.55 -17.93 1.00
C LEU A 349 -30.53 -16.42 0.77
N LEU A 350 -31.61 -15.83 0.23
CA LEU A 350 -31.66 -14.39 -0.06
C LEU A 350 -31.48 -13.51 1.20
N PRO A 351 -32.19 -13.75 2.32
CA PRO A 351 -32.02 -12.90 3.50
C PRO A 351 -30.60 -12.99 4.10
N PRO A 352 -29.98 -14.18 4.22
CA PRO A 352 -28.58 -14.28 4.59
C PRO A 352 -27.61 -13.56 3.66
N VAL A 353 -27.72 -13.79 2.34
CA VAL A 353 -26.86 -13.12 1.35
C VAL A 353 -26.98 -11.61 1.51
N ALA A 354 -28.21 -11.11 1.62
CA ALA A 354 -28.49 -9.71 1.87
C ALA A 354 -27.86 -9.21 3.19
N SER A 355 -27.97 -9.98 4.27
CA SER A 355 -27.38 -9.65 5.58
C SER A 355 -25.87 -9.53 5.49
N THR A 356 -25.20 -10.42 4.77
CA THR A 356 -23.75 -10.35 4.54
C THR A 356 -23.33 -9.08 3.80
N GLY A 357 -24.16 -8.59 2.87
CA GLY A 357 -23.95 -7.28 2.25
C GLY A 357 -23.93 -6.11 3.25
N SER A 358 -24.60 -6.25 4.39
CA SER A 358 -24.53 -5.27 5.48
C SER A 358 -23.29 -5.41 6.33
N THR A 359 -22.90 -6.65 6.66
CA THR A 359 -21.70 -6.93 7.47
C THR A 359 -20.41 -6.49 6.75
N LEU A 360 -20.38 -6.61 5.42
CA LEU A 360 -19.29 -6.15 4.56
C LEU A 360 -18.99 -4.65 4.64
N LEU A 361 -19.97 -3.82 5.02
CA LEU A 361 -19.84 -2.37 5.08
C LEU A 361 -19.96 -1.81 6.50
N GLU A 362 -19.83 -2.66 7.53
CA GLU A 362 -19.78 -2.18 8.92
C GLU A 362 -18.44 -1.53 9.26
N HIS A 363 -18.41 -0.84 10.40
CA HIS A 363 -17.25 -0.08 10.83
C HIS A 363 -16.00 -0.99 10.86
N PRO A 364 -14.81 -0.51 10.48
CA PRO A 364 -13.61 -1.36 10.37
C PRO A 364 -13.27 -2.19 11.62
N ASP A 365 -13.60 -1.69 12.81
CA ASP A 365 -13.38 -2.41 14.08
C ASP A 365 -14.24 -3.69 14.21
N GLU A 366 -15.43 -3.68 13.62
CA GLU A 366 -16.40 -4.79 13.65
C GLU A 366 -16.36 -5.61 12.35
N ASN A 367 -15.61 -5.15 11.35
CA ASN A 367 -15.60 -5.68 10.00
C ASN A 367 -14.40 -6.61 9.76
N ARG A 368 -14.65 -7.91 9.91
CA ARG A 368 -13.67 -8.98 9.63
C ARG A 368 -13.12 -8.92 8.21
N TYR A 369 -13.90 -8.50 7.21
CA TYR A 369 -13.47 -8.48 5.82
C TYR A 369 -12.37 -7.44 5.57
N ILE A 370 -12.49 -6.26 6.19
CA ILE A 370 -11.45 -5.22 6.12
C ILE A 370 -10.15 -5.71 6.79
N GLN A 371 -10.25 -6.44 7.89
CA GLN A 371 -9.09 -7.04 8.55
C GLN A 371 -8.40 -8.09 7.67
N ILE A 372 -9.18 -8.90 6.94
CA ILE A 372 -8.65 -9.87 5.97
C ILE A 372 -7.91 -9.15 4.84
N LEU A 373 -8.48 -8.08 4.29
CA LEU A 373 -7.83 -7.27 3.25
C LEU A 373 -6.49 -6.67 3.75
N ALA A 374 -6.49 -6.06 4.94
CA ALA A 374 -5.29 -5.46 5.53
C ALA A 374 -4.17 -6.47 5.82
N GLN A 375 -4.53 -7.71 6.14
CA GLN A 375 -3.58 -8.79 6.46
C GLN A 375 -3.15 -9.61 5.24
N LEU A 376 -3.77 -9.38 4.07
CA LEU A 376 -3.49 -10.15 2.87
C LEU A 376 -2.05 -9.88 2.38
N PRO A 377 -1.18 -10.89 2.26
CA PRO A 377 0.22 -10.68 1.87
C PRO A 377 0.38 -9.99 0.51
N GLN A 378 -0.55 -10.24 -0.40
CA GLN A 378 -0.62 -9.60 -1.72
C GLN A 378 -0.84 -8.09 -1.58
N VAL A 379 -1.73 -7.66 -0.68
CA VAL A 379 -2.00 -6.24 -0.41
C VAL A 379 -0.79 -5.57 0.22
N GLN A 380 -0.15 -6.23 1.19
CA GLN A 380 1.06 -5.70 1.83
C GLN A 380 2.22 -5.55 0.84
N SER A 381 2.43 -6.56 -0.01
CA SER A 381 3.46 -6.55 -1.06
C SER A 381 3.18 -5.47 -2.10
N PHE A 382 1.93 -5.33 -2.53
CA PHE A 382 1.50 -4.27 -3.43
C PHE A 382 1.73 -2.87 -2.82
N CYS A 383 1.35 -2.66 -1.56
CA CYS A 383 1.59 -1.40 -0.87
C CYS A 383 3.08 -1.05 -0.79
N ALA A 384 3.94 -2.04 -0.47
CA ALA A 384 5.37 -1.86 -0.45
C ALA A 384 5.95 -1.53 -1.84
N LEU A 385 5.41 -2.15 -2.90
CA LEU A 385 5.77 -1.85 -4.28
C LEU A 385 5.42 -0.41 -4.64
N VAL A 386 4.17 0.03 -4.40
CA VAL A 386 3.74 1.41 -4.67
C VAL A 386 4.54 2.42 -3.84
N TYR A 387 4.86 2.10 -2.60
CA TYR A 387 5.65 2.97 -1.73
C TYR A 387 7.12 3.08 -2.15
N SER A 388 7.67 2.04 -2.78
CA SER A 388 9.08 2.00 -3.21
C SER A 388 9.30 2.38 -4.67
N SER A 389 8.26 2.35 -5.51
CA SER A 389 8.36 2.71 -6.93
C SER A 389 8.77 4.18 -7.08
N SER A 390 9.98 4.43 -7.56
CA SER A 390 10.43 5.77 -7.93
C SER A 390 9.82 6.16 -9.27
N THR A 391 9.26 7.36 -9.36
CA THR A 391 8.85 7.97 -10.63
C THR A 391 10.09 8.25 -11.48
N GLY A 392 10.49 7.23 -12.26
CA GLY A 392 11.60 7.28 -13.20
C GLY A 392 12.22 5.89 -13.41
N GLU A 393 11.97 5.30 -14.58
CA GLU A 393 12.68 4.19 -15.26
C GLU A 393 12.11 2.76 -15.22
N ASP A 394 11.25 2.33 -14.30
CA ASP A 394 10.91 0.89 -14.21
C ASP A 394 9.46 0.48 -14.56
N LEU A 395 8.70 1.31 -15.28
CA LEU A 395 7.40 0.91 -15.86
C LEU A 395 7.38 1.24 -17.36
N GLY A 396 8.07 0.41 -18.14
CA GLY A 396 8.08 0.41 -19.60
C GLY A 396 7.69 -0.95 -20.15
#